data_AF-A0A8J2PJ00-F1
#
_entry.id   AF-A0A8J2PJ00-F1
#
_cell.length_a   1.000
_cell.length_b   1.000
_cell.length_c   1.000
_cell.angle_alpha   90.00
_cell.angle_beta   90.00
_cell.angle_gamma   90.00
#
_symmetry.space_group_name_H-M   'P 1'
#
loop_
_entity.id
_entity.type
_entity.pdbx_description
1 polymer ?
#
loop_
_entity_poly.entity_id
_entity_poly.type
_entity_poly.pdbx_seq_one_letter_code
_entity_poly.pdbx_strand_id
1 'polypeptide(L)'
;MEVKPGQVATYKHIINNTNKSMYIEQGTGSPILQVSPKKADDTKKIFEAFKAAEKDNHFKAYLKSEVNKVKPYWHYSNCRRIMPIFLVSEEGYVFEGYSPKNTSTGSHGWDNHYEKMRAYFMARGPLFKKNQVLETFENIDIYPLVCYIMNIKPPKHNGSLERSLPVLNIKATEEAWLAAC
;
A
#
# COMPACT_ATOMS: atom_id res chain seq x y z
N MET A 1 -10.41 -8.07 4.81
CA MET A 1 -10.90 -7.56 6.11
C MET A 1 -12.38 -7.28 6.00
N GLU A 2 -13.17 -7.59 7.03
CA GLU A 2 -14.62 -7.34 7.01
C GLU A 2 -14.95 -5.85 6.86
N VAL A 3 -15.88 -5.52 5.97
CA VAL A 3 -16.49 -4.20 5.83
C VAL A 3 -17.97 -4.38 6.15
N LYS A 4 -18.43 -3.80 7.26
CA LYS A 4 -19.83 -3.95 7.69
C LYS A 4 -20.75 -3.12 6.78
N PRO A 5 -22.01 -3.54 6.57
CA PRO A 5 -23.00 -2.72 5.89
C PRO A 5 -23.06 -1.31 6.49
N GLY A 6 -22.96 -0.28 5.64
CA GLY A 6 -22.95 1.12 6.06
C GLY A 6 -21.57 1.74 6.35
N GLN A 7 -20.47 0.97 6.36
CA GLN A 7 -19.11 1.51 6.49
C GLN A 7 -18.58 2.05 5.16
N VAL A 8 -19.21 3.12 4.67
CA VAL A 8 -18.84 3.81 3.44
C VAL A 8 -18.18 5.14 3.81
N ALA A 9 -16.95 5.35 3.36
CA ALA A 9 -16.34 6.67 3.34
C ALA A 9 -17.03 7.48 2.24
N THR A 10 -18.06 8.24 2.63
CA THR A 10 -18.80 9.10 1.71
C THR A 10 -17.95 10.31 1.36
N TYR A 11 -17.61 10.47 0.07
CA TYR A 11 -16.86 11.62 -0.40
C TYR A 11 -17.61 12.42 -1.47
N LYS A 12 -18.70 11.86 -2.01
CA LYS A 12 -19.45 12.44 -3.12
C LYS A 12 -20.17 13.75 -2.75
N HIS A 13 -20.56 13.93 -1.48
CA HIS A 13 -21.22 15.15 -0.99
C HIS A 13 -20.24 16.27 -0.60
N ILE A 14 -18.96 15.92 -0.38
CA ILE A 14 -17.90 16.88 -0.03
C ILE A 14 -17.70 17.90 -1.15
N ILE A 15 -18.16 17.56 -2.35
CA ILE A 15 -18.01 18.34 -3.58
C ILE A 15 -19.36 18.87 -4.09
N ASN A 16 -20.30 19.17 -3.19
CA ASN A 16 -21.39 20.10 -3.56
C ASN A 16 -20.87 21.54 -3.81
N ASN A 17 -19.62 21.87 -3.43
CA ASN A 17 -19.01 23.19 -3.66
C ASN A 17 -17.77 23.22 -4.57
N THR A 18 -17.27 22.08 -5.07
CA THR A 18 -16.09 22.00 -5.97
C THR A 18 -16.36 21.14 -7.19
N ASN A 19 -17.54 21.28 -7.79
CA ASN A 19 -17.88 20.90 -9.16
C ASN A 19 -17.04 19.73 -9.72
N LYS A 20 -17.56 18.47 -9.66
CA LYS A 20 -16.89 17.26 -10.22
C LYS A 20 -16.30 17.43 -11.63
N SER A 21 -16.67 18.50 -12.34
CA SER A 21 -15.99 18.99 -13.54
C SER A 21 -14.50 19.31 -13.37
N MET A 22 -13.98 19.58 -12.17
CA MET A 22 -12.61 20.05 -11.92
C MET A 22 -11.53 18.94 -11.90
N TYR A 23 -11.89 17.69 -11.68
CA TYR A 23 -10.92 16.60 -11.50
C TYR A 23 -11.45 15.27 -12.04
N ILE A 24 -10.58 14.26 -12.08
CA ILE A 24 -10.88 12.87 -12.42
C ILE A 24 -10.52 12.03 -11.20
N GLU A 25 -11.37 11.06 -10.87
CA GLU A 25 -11.17 10.12 -9.76
C GLU A 25 -11.08 8.67 -10.26
N GLN A 26 -10.27 7.86 -9.58
CA GLN A 26 -10.14 6.41 -9.80
C GLN A 26 -10.02 5.68 -8.46
N GLY A 27 -10.50 4.43 -8.39
CA GLY A 27 -10.46 3.63 -7.16
C GLY A 27 -11.73 3.70 -6.32
N THR A 28 -12.89 3.94 -6.92
CA THR A 28 -14.17 3.79 -6.21
C THR A 28 -14.42 2.33 -5.85
N GLY A 29 -15.03 2.06 -4.69
CA GLY A 29 -15.15 0.70 -4.13
C GLY A 29 -13.87 0.16 -3.49
N SER A 30 -12.82 0.98 -3.36
CA SER A 30 -11.54 0.64 -2.74
C SER A 30 -11.31 1.50 -1.49
N PRO A 31 -10.43 1.07 -0.56
CA PRO A 31 -9.92 1.91 0.52
C PRO A 31 -9.09 3.12 0.07
N ILE A 32 -8.65 3.15 -1.19
CA ILE A 32 -7.83 4.22 -1.78
C ILE A 32 -8.55 4.84 -2.96
N LEU A 33 -8.76 6.15 -2.91
CA LEU A 33 -9.27 6.95 -4.03
C LEU A 33 -8.16 7.86 -4.55
N GLN A 34 -7.82 7.74 -5.83
CA GLN A 34 -6.87 8.62 -6.50
C GLN A 34 -7.59 9.75 -7.20
N VAL A 35 -7.03 10.96 -7.12
CA VAL A 35 -7.61 12.19 -7.66
C VAL A 35 -6.58 12.96 -8.48
N SER A 36 -6.93 13.22 -9.74
CA SER A 36 -6.14 14.06 -10.64
C SER A 36 -6.94 15.30 -11.04
N PRO A 37 -6.49 16.51 -10.69
CA PRO A 37 -7.04 17.75 -11.23
C PRO A 37 -7.00 17.76 -12.76
N LYS A 38 -8.01 18.34 -13.41
CA LYS A 38 -8.00 18.57 -14.86
C LYS A 38 -7.12 19.77 -15.25
N LYS A 39 -6.96 20.72 -14.33
CA LYS A 39 -6.00 21.83 -14.42
C LYS A 39 -5.01 21.73 -13.28
N ALA A 40 -3.71 21.83 -13.57
CA ALA A 40 -2.66 21.69 -12.56
C ALA A 40 -2.80 22.72 -11.43
N ASP A 41 -3.19 23.95 -11.74
CA ASP A 41 -3.34 25.05 -10.78
C ASP A 41 -4.43 24.79 -9.73
N ASP A 42 -5.38 23.91 -10.01
CA ASP A 42 -6.45 23.55 -9.07
C ASP A 42 -6.00 22.57 -7.98
N THR A 43 -4.78 22.00 -8.08
CA THR A 43 -4.30 20.95 -7.16
C THR A 43 -4.39 21.37 -5.71
N LYS A 44 -3.88 22.55 -5.37
CA LYS A 44 -3.87 23.05 -3.97
C LYS A 44 -5.30 23.20 -3.43
N LYS A 45 -6.16 23.87 -4.21
CA LYS A 45 -7.57 24.09 -3.86
C LYS A 45 -8.33 22.78 -3.64
N ILE A 46 -8.15 21.81 -4.54
CA ILE A 46 -8.80 20.48 -4.44
C ILE A 46 -8.27 19.74 -3.21
N PHE A 47 -6.96 19.74 -2.98
CA PHE A 47 -6.36 19.09 -1.82
C PHE A 47 -6.86 19.69 -0.51
N GLU A 48 -6.87 21.02 -0.38
CA GLU A 48 -7.36 21.72 0.82
C GLU A 48 -8.83 21.41 1.11
N ALA A 49 -9.67 21.29 0.07
CA ALA A 49 -11.07 20.89 0.22
C ALA A 49 -11.20 19.46 0.79
N PHE A 50 -10.46 18.49 0.27
CA PHE A 50 -10.45 17.14 0.84
C PHE A 50 -9.84 17.10 2.24
N LYS A 51 -8.80 17.91 2.49
CA LYS A 51 -8.12 17.98 3.79
C LYS A 51 -9.04 18.54 4.87
N ALA A 52 -9.82 19.57 4.56
CA ALA A 52 -10.82 20.12 5.47
C ALA A 52 -11.95 19.13 5.79
N ALA A 53 -12.28 18.25 4.85
CA ALA A 53 -13.35 17.28 5.00
C ALA A 53 -12.96 16.04 5.82
N GLU A 54 -11.67 15.81 6.09
CA GLU A 54 -11.22 14.70 6.96
C GLU A 54 -11.83 14.73 8.37
N LYS A 55 -12.27 15.90 8.85
CA LYS A 55 -12.81 16.06 10.21
C LYS A 55 -14.19 15.42 10.38
N ASP A 56 -14.95 15.34 9.29
CA ASP A 56 -16.35 14.86 9.27
C ASP A 56 -16.47 13.53 8.49
N ASN A 57 -15.34 12.93 8.08
CA ASN A 57 -15.32 11.76 7.19
C ASN A 57 -14.21 10.77 7.57
N HIS A 58 -14.41 9.51 7.21
CA HIS A 58 -13.50 8.40 7.52
C HIS A 58 -12.37 8.24 6.49
N PHE A 59 -11.62 9.31 6.20
CA PHE A 59 -10.43 9.24 5.35
C PHE A 59 -9.39 10.31 5.68
N LYS A 60 -8.18 10.11 5.17
CA LYS A 60 -7.08 11.08 5.13
C LYS A 60 -6.65 11.37 3.69
N ALA A 61 -6.48 12.64 3.36
CA ALA A 61 -5.98 13.14 2.09
C ALA A 61 -4.47 13.34 2.15
N TYR A 62 -3.79 12.93 1.08
CA TYR A 62 -2.34 13.05 0.93
C TYR A 62 -2.00 13.68 -0.41
N LEU A 63 -0.93 14.49 -0.41
CA LEU A 63 -0.22 14.87 -1.62
C LEU A 63 0.85 13.83 -1.90
N LYS A 64 0.92 13.36 -3.15
CA LYS A 64 1.96 12.45 -3.62
C LYS A 64 3.37 12.97 -3.35
N SER A 65 3.60 14.27 -3.50
CA SER A 65 4.91 14.90 -3.26
C SER A 65 5.34 14.87 -1.79
N GLU A 66 4.39 14.74 -0.86
CA GLU A 66 4.62 14.88 0.57
C GLU A 66 4.45 13.57 1.33
N VAL A 67 3.79 12.56 0.74
CA VAL A 67 3.39 11.35 1.49
C VAL A 67 4.58 10.62 2.11
N ASN A 68 5.73 10.53 1.44
CA ASN A 68 6.89 9.85 2.00
C ASN A 68 7.51 10.58 3.20
N LYS A 69 7.20 11.87 3.42
CA LYS A 69 7.64 12.60 4.61
C LYS A 69 6.84 12.20 5.86
N VAL A 70 5.60 11.77 5.67
CA VAL A 70 4.68 11.38 6.76
C VAL A 70 4.50 9.86 6.87
N LYS A 71 4.74 9.13 5.77
CA LYS A 71 4.60 7.68 5.61
C LYS A 71 5.80 7.13 4.82
N PRO A 72 7.03 7.21 5.37
CA PRO A 72 8.25 6.85 4.63
C PRO A 72 8.27 5.39 4.15
N TYR A 73 7.61 4.50 4.89
CA TYR A 73 7.53 3.07 4.60
C TYR A 73 6.54 2.71 3.46
N TRP A 74 5.72 3.64 2.99
CA TRP A 74 4.82 3.36 1.85
C TRP A 74 5.56 3.37 0.51
N HIS A 75 6.65 4.12 0.40
CA HIS A 75 7.37 4.33 -0.86
C HIS A 75 6.46 4.74 -2.05
N TYR A 76 5.34 5.42 -1.77
CA TYR A 76 4.22 5.61 -2.70
C TYR A 76 4.20 7.03 -3.30
N SER A 77 5.31 7.44 -3.92
CA SER A 77 5.43 8.79 -4.50
C SER A 77 6.13 8.83 -5.86
N ASN A 78 7.12 7.96 -6.11
CA ASN A 78 8.00 8.06 -7.28
C ASN A 78 7.47 7.26 -8.50
N CYS A 79 6.24 7.53 -8.92
CA CYS A 79 5.65 6.87 -10.11
C CYS A 79 4.63 7.78 -10.80
N ARG A 80 4.73 7.94 -12.13
CA ARG A 80 3.79 8.77 -12.91
C ARG A 80 2.33 8.33 -12.83
N ARG A 81 2.07 7.05 -12.50
CA ARG A 81 0.73 6.47 -12.40
C ARG A 81 0.03 6.80 -11.07
N ILE A 82 0.78 7.27 -10.08
CA ILE A 82 0.21 7.78 -8.82
C ILE A 82 -0.29 9.19 -9.10
N MET A 83 -1.58 9.44 -8.88
CA MET A 83 -2.18 10.76 -9.08
C MET A 83 -1.67 11.78 -8.05
N PRO A 84 -1.72 13.09 -8.33
CA PRO A 84 -1.18 14.13 -7.45
C PRO A 84 -1.78 14.12 -6.04
N ILE A 85 -3.07 13.76 -5.93
CA ILE A 85 -3.81 13.66 -4.68
C ILE A 85 -4.34 12.23 -4.57
N PHE A 86 -4.31 11.67 -3.37
CA PHE A 86 -5.06 10.46 -3.07
C PHE A 86 -5.57 10.48 -1.64
N LEU A 87 -6.69 9.80 -1.46
CA LEU A 87 -7.37 9.65 -0.18
C LEU A 87 -7.21 8.20 0.26
N VAL A 88 -6.90 8.00 1.54
CA VAL A 88 -6.85 6.70 2.18
C VAL A 88 -7.93 6.69 3.25
N SER A 89 -8.91 5.81 3.10
CA SER A 89 -9.95 5.63 4.11
C SER A 89 -9.41 5.05 5.40
N GLU A 90 -10.13 5.26 6.50
CA GLU A 90 -9.86 4.58 7.77
C GLU A 90 -10.12 3.07 7.64
N GLU A 91 -9.42 2.27 8.47
CA GLU A 91 -9.55 0.82 8.49
C GLU A 91 -11.03 0.40 8.60
N GLY A 92 -11.50 -0.45 7.69
CA GLY A 92 -12.90 -0.93 7.65
C GLY A 92 -13.87 -0.07 6.83
N TYR A 93 -13.45 1.10 6.33
CA TYR A 93 -14.22 1.92 5.41
C TYR A 93 -13.73 1.77 3.97
N VAL A 94 -14.64 1.93 3.01
CA VAL A 94 -14.29 2.01 1.58
C VAL A 94 -14.95 3.21 0.93
N PHE A 95 -14.32 3.79 -0.09
CA PHE A 95 -14.96 4.84 -0.86
C PHE A 95 -16.12 4.27 -1.68
N GLU A 96 -17.25 4.97 -1.69
CA GLU A 96 -18.47 4.47 -2.34
C GLU A 96 -18.23 4.12 -3.83
N GLY A 97 -18.51 2.88 -4.20
CA GLY A 97 -18.44 2.38 -5.58
C GLY A 97 -19.54 2.93 -6.50
N TYR A 98 -19.52 2.48 -7.75
CA TYR A 98 -20.57 2.77 -8.74
C TYR A 98 -21.89 2.00 -8.49
N SER A 99 -21.88 0.97 -7.64
CA SER A 99 -23.07 0.18 -7.31
C SER A 99 -23.28 0.14 -5.79
N PRO A 100 -24.42 0.62 -5.26
CA PRO A 100 -24.75 0.56 -3.84
C PRO A 100 -25.03 -0.86 -3.32
N LYS A 101 -25.09 -1.86 -4.21
CA LYS A 101 -25.40 -3.27 -3.88
C LYS A 101 -24.18 -4.15 -3.64
N ASN A 102 -22.96 -3.62 -3.81
CA ASN A 102 -21.71 -4.38 -3.66
C ASN A 102 -20.84 -3.78 -2.55
N THR A 103 -21.39 -3.63 -1.34
CA THR A 103 -20.51 -3.65 -0.16
C THR A 103 -20.08 -5.10 0.01
N SER A 104 -18.96 -5.48 -0.62
CA SER A 104 -18.36 -6.78 -0.36
C SER A 104 -18.20 -6.93 1.14
N THR A 105 -18.52 -8.10 1.68
CA THR A 105 -18.36 -8.39 3.11
C THR A 105 -16.90 -8.31 3.55
N GLY A 106 -15.95 -8.14 2.62
CA GLY A 106 -14.62 -7.64 2.94
C GLY A 106 -13.89 -6.94 1.79
N SER A 107 -12.93 -6.11 2.15
CA SER A 107 -12.04 -5.39 1.23
C SER A 107 -10.57 -5.49 1.68
N HIS A 108 -9.66 -4.88 0.93
CA HIS A 108 -8.22 -4.79 1.21
C HIS A 108 -7.60 -3.56 0.52
N GLY A 109 -6.36 -3.22 0.88
CA GLY A 109 -5.61 -2.10 0.28
C GLY A 109 -5.46 -0.87 1.18
N TRP A 110 -5.78 -0.98 2.48
CA TRP A 110 -5.39 0.02 3.47
C TRP A 110 -3.88 -0.01 3.73
N ASP A 111 -3.44 0.79 4.71
CA ASP A 111 -2.06 0.84 5.21
C ASP A 111 -1.51 -0.59 5.43
N ASN A 112 -0.37 -0.89 4.80
CA ASN A 112 0.26 -2.20 4.81
C ASN A 112 0.78 -2.61 6.20
N HIS A 113 0.86 -1.67 7.15
CA HIS A 113 1.23 -1.97 8.54
C HIS A 113 0.05 -2.45 9.39
N TYR A 114 -1.20 -2.35 8.91
CA TYR A 114 -2.34 -2.92 9.63
C TYR A 114 -2.24 -4.43 9.71
N GLU A 115 -2.47 -5.00 10.90
CA GLU A 115 -2.33 -6.44 11.15
C GLU A 115 -3.22 -7.26 10.21
N LYS A 116 -4.43 -6.79 9.94
CA LYS A 116 -5.39 -7.42 9.03
C LYS A 116 -5.02 -7.32 7.55
N MET A 117 -4.00 -6.53 7.19
CA MET A 117 -3.42 -6.44 5.84
C MET A 117 -2.16 -7.30 5.67
N ARG A 118 -1.67 -7.95 6.73
CA ARG A 118 -0.52 -8.84 6.65
C ARG A 118 -0.85 -10.09 5.83
N ALA A 119 0.11 -10.51 5.02
CA ALA A 119 0.05 -11.76 4.27
C ALA A 119 0.78 -12.88 5.01
N TYR A 120 0.42 -14.13 4.73
CA TYR A 120 1.12 -15.30 5.23
C TYR A 120 2.34 -15.62 4.36
N PHE A 121 3.43 -16.03 5.02
CA PHE A 121 4.59 -16.62 4.38
C PHE A 121 4.91 -17.96 5.06
N MET A 122 5.07 -19.01 4.25
CA MET A 122 5.48 -20.34 4.72
C MET A 122 6.48 -20.91 3.72
N ALA A 123 7.57 -21.46 4.23
CA ALA A 123 8.60 -22.06 3.41
C ALA A 123 9.02 -23.41 3.99
N ARG A 124 9.28 -24.38 3.11
CA ARG A 124 9.77 -25.70 3.46
C ARG A 124 10.74 -26.18 2.39
N GLY A 125 11.90 -26.63 2.81
CA GLY A 125 12.92 -27.15 1.90
C GLY A 125 14.25 -27.38 2.61
N PRO A 126 15.24 -27.99 1.93
CA PRO A 126 16.54 -28.30 2.51
C PRO A 126 17.35 -27.05 2.92
N LEU A 127 17.12 -25.92 2.24
CA LEU A 127 17.77 -24.64 2.55
C LEU A 127 17.12 -23.90 3.72
N PHE A 128 15.96 -24.35 4.20
CA PHE A 128 15.29 -23.73 5.34
C PHE A 128 15.50 -24.55 6.61
N LYS A 129 15.76 -23.86 7.72
CA LYS A 129 15.73 -24.46 9.05
C LYS A 129 14.33 -24.99 9.35
N LYS A 130 14.27 -26.13 10.04
CA LYS A 130 13.00 -26.75 10.44
C LYS A 130 12.43 -26.07 11.69
N ASN A 131 11.10 -25.99 11.77
CA ASN A 131 10.36 -25.50 12.94
C ASN A 131 10.82 -24.11 13.42
N GLN A 132 11.15 -23.23 12.49
CA GLN A 132 11.49 -21.85 12.80
C GLN A 132 10.30 -20.94 12.52
N VAL A 133 10.12 -19.95 13.39
CA VAL A 133 9.17 -18.85 13.23
C VAL A 133 9.99 -17.59 13.01
N LEU A 134 9.65 -16.83 11.98
CA LEU A 134 10.25 -15.54 11.70
C LEU A 134 9.42 -14.41 12.29
N GLU A 135 10.11 -13.34 12.66
CA GLU A 135 9.49 -12.02 12.76
C GLU A 135 8.93 -11.60 11.40
N THR A 136 7.95 -10.69 11.41
CA THR A 136 7.39 -10.16 10.17
C THR A 136 8.46 -9.45 9.34
N PHE A 137 8.45 -9.69 8.03
CA PHE A 137 9.34 -9.04 7.08
C PHE A 137 8.54 -8.59 5.84
N GLU A 138 9.16 -7.81 4.96
CA GLU A 138 8.47 -7.22 3.81
C GLU A 138 8.47 -8.18 2.61
N ASN A 139 7.38 -8.19 1.84
CA ASN A 139 7.25 -9.07 0.67
C ASN A 139 8.32 -8.80 -0.42
N ILE A 140 8.90 -7.59 -0.44
CA ILE A 140 10.00 -7.24 -1.35
C ILE A 140 11.26 -8.07 -1.09
N ASP A 141 11.42 -8.64 0.11
CA ASP A 141 12.56 -9.49 0.49
C ASP A 141 12.45 -10.91 -0.05
N ILE A 142 11.26 -11.31 -0.52
CA ILE A 142 11.05 -12.63 -1.12
C ILE A 142 11.86 -12.75 -2.42
N TYR A 143 12.03 -11.66 -3.17
CA TYR A 143 12.79 -11.69 -4.42
C TYR A 143 14.26 -12.11 -4.22
N PRO A 144 15.08 -11.42 -3.38
CA PRO A 144 16.45 -11.85 -3.12
C PRO A 144 16.51 -13.23 -2.48
N LEU A 145 15.55 -13.61 -1.64
CA LEU A 145 15.46 -14.97 -1.07
C LEU A 145 15.30 -16.04 -2.16
N VAL A 146 14.40 -15.82 -3.13
CA VAL A 146 14.18 -16.73 -4.25
C VAL A 146 15.42 -16.79 -5.16
N CYS A 147 16.07 -15.65 -5.43
CA CYS A 147 17.34 -15.60 -6.17
C CYS A 147 18.44 -16.42 -5.48
N TYR A 148 18.58 -16.29 -4.15
CA TYR A 148 19.53 -17.07 -3.36
C TYR A 148 19.25 -18.58 -3.45
N ILE A 149 17.98 -19.01 -3.32
CA ILE A 149 17.58 -20.42 -3.44
C ILE A 149 17.94 -21.00 -4.82
N MET A 150 17.78 -20.20 -5.88
CA MET A 150 18.10 -20.60 -7.25
C MET A 150 19.58 -20.42 -7.61
N ASN A 151 20.40 -19.87 -6.71
CA ASN A 151 21.79 -19.49 -6.96
C ASN A 151 21.93 -18.54 -8.18
N ILE A 152 21.05 -17.54 -8.29
CA ILE A 152 21.01 -16.54 -9.37
C ILE A 152 21.28 -15.14 -8.81
N LYS A 153 22.19 -14.39 -9.44
CA LYS A 153 22.54 -13.06 -8.95
C LYS A 153 21.34 -12.12 -9.16
N PRO A 154 20.80 -11.51 -8.11
CA PRO A 154 19.67 -10.60 -8.28
C PRO A 154 20.14 -9.33 -9.01
N PRO A 155 19.38 -8.86 -10.02
CA PRO A 155 19.43 -7.48 -10.47
C PRO A 155 19.04 -6.51 -9.35
N LYS A 156 19.23 -5.21 -9.59
CA LYS A 156 18.89 -4.15 -8.63
C LYS A 156 17.42 -4.26 -8.16
N HIS A 157 17.22 -4.32 -6.85
CA HIS A 157 15.91 -4.37 -6.18
C HIS A 157 15.90 -3.56 -4.89
N ASN A 158 14.77 -3.58 -4.18
CA ASN A 158 14.59 -2.90 -2.89
C ASN A 158 14.52 -3.85 -1.69
N GLY A 159 14.44 -5.17 -1.90
CA GLY A 159 14.47 -6.15 -0.82
C GLY A 159 15.85 -6.33 -0.19
N SER A 160 15.89 -6.94 0.99
CA SER A 160 17.10 -7.35 1.70
C SER A 160 17.03 -8.84 2.06
N LEU A 161 18.03 -9.60 1.64
CA LEU A 161 18.16 -11.01 2.01
C LEU A 161 18.38 -11.19 3.52
N GLU A 162 19.04 -10.22 4.16
CA GLU A 162 19.43 -10.25 5.58
C GLU A 162 18.26 -10.57 6.51
N ARG A 163 17.08 -10.04 6.20
CA ARG A 163 15.85 -10.26 6.99
C ARG A 163 15.36 -11.71 6.95
N SER A 164 15.78 -12.49 5.96
CA SER A 164 15.43 -13.91 5.80
C SER A 164 16.56 -14.88 6.21
N LEU A 165 17.78 -14.39 6.43
CA LEU A 165 18.93 -15.23 6.83
C LEU A 165 18.68 -16.06 8.09
N PRO A 166 17.96 -15.59 9.14
CA PRO A 166 17.76 -16.37 10.34
C PRO A 166 17.11 -17.74 10.11
N VAL A 167 16.31 -17.91 9.05
CA VAL A 167 15.69 -19.19 8.68
C VAL A 167 16.43 -19.99 7.63
N LEU A 168 17.49 -19.46 7.06
CA LEU A 168 18.28 -20.17 6.06
C LEU A 168 19.36 -21.03 6.72
N ASN A 169 19.57 -22.22 6.18
CA ASN A 169 20.74 -23.05 6.44
C ASN A 169 21.89 -22.56 5.55
N ILE A 170 22.49 -21.42 5.90
CA ILE A 170 23.60 -20.84 5.13
C ILE A 170 24.82 -21.75 5.25
N LYS A 171 25.42 -22.14 4.13
CA LYS A 171 26.72 -22.82 4.12
C LYS A 171 27.85 -21.78 4.06
N ALA A 172 29.00 -22.07 4.66
CA ALA A 172 30.17 -21.16 4.69
C ALA A 172 30.62 -20.68 3.29
N THR A 173 30.38 -21.46 2.23
CA THR A 173 30.66 -21.09 0.83
C THR A 173 29.71 -20.02 0.26
N GLU A 174 28.64 -19.68 0.98
CA GLU A 174 27.60 -18.73 0.56
C GLU A 174 27.73 -17.37 1.27
N GLU A 175 28.69 -17.18 2.17
CA GLU A 175 28.98 -15.88 2.78
C GLU A 175 29.37 -14.82 1.74
N ALA A 176 29.95 -15.25 0.62
CA ALA A 176 30.24 -14.39 -0.53
C ALA A 176 28.99 -13.80 -1.21
N TRP A 177 27.81 -14.45 -1.06
CA TRP A 177 26.54 -13.90 -1.55
C TRP A 177 26.09 -12.67 -0.77
N LEU A 178 26.42 -12.59 0.51
CA LEU A 178 26.06 -11.48 1.39
C LEU A 178 26.78 -10.19 1.00
N ALA A 179 27.98 -10.30 0.43
CA ALA A 179 28.76 -9.16 -0.06
C ALA A 179 28.33 -8.66 -1.46
N ALA A 180 27.43 -9.40 -2.14
CA ALA A 180 27.04 -9.14 -3.53
C ALA A 180 25.61 -8.58 -3.69
N CYS A 181 24.84 -8.52 -2.59
CA CYS A 181 23.49 -7.96 -2.49
C CYS A 181 23.53 -6.58 -1.83
#